data_AF-A0A1W1HIJ6-F1
#
_entry.id   AF-A0A1W1HIJ6-F1
#
_cell.length_a   1.000
_cell.length_b   1.000
_cell.length_c   1.000
_cell.angle_alpha   90.00
_cell.angle_beta   90.00
_cell.angle_gamma   90.00
#
_symmetry.space_group_name_H-M   'P 1'
#
loop_
_entity.id
_entity.type
_entity.pdbx_description
1 polymer ?
#
loop_
_entity_poly.entity_id
_entity_poly.type
_entity_poly.pdbx_seq_one_letter_code
_entity_poly.pdbx_strand_id
1 'polypeptide(L)'
;MIDLHIHSTASDGSYSPPEILQMAVKSGLTAISITDHDTTDGVREAIEYGIPHQLEFITGVEISAHPPAEYSDMGTLHILGYGFSIYDRNMIKTLRKLKSARLHRNPRIIEKLNDLGFSLSIQEVENICGPGQIGRPHIARAMLKKGYVSTFDEAFDLYLGKDKAAYVDKFRLSAKEAIDLILGAGGLPVLAHPGIIEHYYQEHNDKTLSLNNTFEKRDKPVSQDNKPGKRDSSLPPNNSDLCRQNCLPRIENLISRLSALGLAGIEVHHTDHTAAQTQMFEKIATKKALVMSGGSDFHGDIKPEISMGKGNGSLNIDHELYRNLYISVDRQKQENPATEKLEINLNHTFKSKSLFHNALYHSSYVNEMQNPDIIDNQRLEFLGDAVLGLAVGHILMEKFPDMKEGDLSKLRASLVSEPALASMARKMDLGRFIYLGKGERLSRGGEKNSILADTFEAIIAAIYLETGFKNTYQLVENYFEPQIVQLSLNNETEDYKSMLQEIVQEMGDFTPFYSVSGESGPDHDKTFEVTLKVCGIETRGQGKNKKTAEQSAAAMAIDLLRHDSNTNETAIDK
;
A
#
# COMPACT_ATOMS: atom_id res chain seq x y z
N MET A 1 4.38 0.60 22.91
CA MET A 1 3.43 -0.45 22.48
C MET A 1 3.17 -0.25 20.99
N ILE A 2 3.05 -1.34 20.23
CA ILE A 2 2.90 -1.29 18.76
C ILE A 2 1.67 -2.08 18.30
N ASP A 3 1.30 -1.93 17.02
CA ASP A 3 0.31 -2.78 16.37
C ASP A 3 0.58 -2.90 14.87
N LEU A 4 0.96 -4.10 14.40
CA LEU A 4 1.40 -4.30 13.02
C LEU A 4 0.36 -4.98 12.13
N HIS A 5 -0.86 -5.23 12.62
CA HIS A 5 -1.91 -5.90 11.84
C HIS A 5 -3.23 -5.13 12.00
N ILE A 6 -3.45 -4.18 11.09
CA ILE A 6 -4.57 -3.24 11.13
C ILE A 6 -5.22 -3.14 9.75
N HIS A 7 -6.54 -3.22 9.69
CA HIS A 7 -7.33 -3.09 8.47
C HIS A 7 -8.02 -1.73 8.42
N SER A 8 -8.00 -1.12 7.24
CA SER A 8 -8.64 0.16 6.95
C SER A 8 -9.82 0.00 6.02
N THR A 9 -10.48 1.11 5.70
CA THR A 9 -11.50 1.16 4.65
C THR A 9 -10.97 0.75 3.28
N ALA A 10 -9.66 0.71 3.03
CA ALA A 10 -9.15 0.18 1.77
C ALA A 10 -9.45 -1.31 1.55
N SER A 11 -9.71 -2.05 2.64
CA SER A 11 -10.20 -3.42 2.62
C SER A 11 -11.50 -3.58 3.44
N ASP A 12 -11.48 -4.27 4.58
CA ASP A 12 -12.64 -4.57 5.42
C ASP A 12 -12.57 -4.02 6.86
N GLY A 13 -11.74 -3.01 7.08
CA GLY A 13 -11.84 -2.14 8.26
C GLY A 13 -12.90 -1.04 8.08
N SER A 14 -13.33 -0.44 9.19
CA SER A 14 -14.33 0.64 9.20
C SER A 14 -13.75 2.06 9.25
N TYR A 15 -12.46 2.22 9.52
CA TYR A 15 -11.79 3.52 9.66
C TYR A 15 -10.84 3.77 8.49
N SER A 16 -10.81 5.01 8.01
CA SER A 16 -9.86 5.44 6.99
C SER A 16 -8.43 5.40 7.51
N PRO A 17 -7.42 5.28 6.62
CA PRO A 17 -6.02 5.36 7.02
C PRO A 17 -5.68 6.62 7.84
N PRO A 18 -6.13 7.84 7.51
CA PRO A 18 -5.93 9.02 8.36
C PRO A 18 -6.53 8.88 9.77
N GLU A 19 -7.74 8.32 9.89
CA GLU A 19 -8.36 8.08 11.20
C GLU A 19 -7.56 7.06 12.02
N ILE A 20 -7.09 5.98 11.39
CA ILE A 20 -6.23 4.98 12.03
C ILE A 20 -4.95 5.63 12.57
N LEU A 21 -4.28 6.48 11.78
CA LEU A 21 -3.08 7.20 12.22
C LEU A 21 -3.37 8.06 13.45
N GLN A 22 -4.46 8.83 13.44
CA GLN A 22 -4.87 9.67 14.57
C GLN A 22 -5.21 8.85 15.82
N MET A 23 -5.93 7.74 15.65
CA MET A 23 -6.28 6.82 16.73
C MET A 23 -5.03 6.15 17.33
N ALA A 24 -4.03 5.82 16.51
CA ALA A 24 -2.79 5.23 16.97
C ALA A 24 -1.99 6.21 17.84
N VAL A 25 -1.88 7.48 17.41
CA VAL A 25 -1.27 8.55 18.24
C VAL A 25 -2.03 8.71 19.55
N LYS A 26 -3.36 8.80 19.49
CA LYS A 26 -4.21 8.97 20.69
C LYS A 26 -4.08 7.82 21.67
N SER A 27 -3.89 6.60 21.15
CA SER A 27 -3.70 5.38 21.94
C SER A 27 -2.27 5.22 22.48
N GLY A 28 -1.36 6.14 22.15
CA GLY A 28 0.04 6.09 22.58
C GLY A 28 0.83 4.95 21.95
N LEU A 29 0.42 4.49 20.77
CA LEU A 29 1.22 3.54 19.99
C LEU A 29 2.49 4.24 19.49
N THR A 30 3.59 3.48 19.43
CA THR A 30 4.90 3.99 19.00
C THR A 30 5.22 3.55 17.57
N ALA A 31 4.63 2.45 17.11
CA ALA A 31 4.78 1.99 15.73
C ALA A 31 3.52 1.26 15.25
N ILE A 32 3.17 1.41 13.98
CA ILE A 32 2.05 0.71 13.36
C ILE A 32 2.33 0.23 11.93
N SER A 33 1.47 -0.67 11.44
CA SER A 33 1.37 -1.04 10.03
C SER A 33 -0.09 -1.23 9.63
N ILE A 34 -0.48 -0.68 8.47
CA ILE A 34 -1.78 -0.96 7.85
C ILE A 34 -1.56 -2.13 6.88
N THR A 35 -2.32 -3.20 7.04
CA THR A 35 -2.13 -4.50 6.40
C THR A 35 -3.39 -4.96 5.68
N ASP A 36 -3.99 -4.05 4.92
CA ASP A 36 -5.24 -4.31 4.22
C ASP A 36 -5.19 -5.58 3.34
N HIS A 37 -6.33 -6.28 3.29
CA HIS A 37 -6.44 -7.49 2.49
C HIS A 37 -6.25 -7.24 0.99
N ASP A 38 -5.27 -7.93 0.40
CA ASP A 38 -5.01 -7.99 -1.04
C ASP A 38 -4.85 -6.60 -1.72
N THR A 39 -4.51 -5.54 -0.97
CA THR A 39 -4.34 -4.18 -1.49
C THR A 39 -3.33 -3.36 -0.69
N THR A 40 -2.72 -2.38 -1.34
CA THR A 40 -1.82 -1.40 -0.69
C THR A 40 -2.44 0.00 -0.66
N ASP A 41 -3.72 0.14 -1.04
CA ASP A 41 -4.34 1.46 -1.19
C ASP A 41 -4.35 2.22 0.14
N GLY A 42 -4.65 1.54 1.26
CA GLY A 42 -4.65 2.17 2.58
C GLY A 42 -3.26 2.62 3.04
N VAL A 43 -2.22 1.86 2.72
CA VAL A 43 -0.82 2.27 2.97
C VAL A 43 -0.42 3.48 2.14
N ARG A 44 -0.84 3.55 0.85
CA ARG A 44 -0.55 4.73 0.01
C ARG A 44 -1.22 5.97 0.56
N GLU A 45 -2.50 5.87 0.90
CA GLU A 45 -3.25 6.98 1.49
C GLU A 45 -2.65 7.44 2.82
N ALA A 46 -2.21 6.52 3.69
CA ALA A 46 -1.51 6.88 4.93
C ALA A 46 -0.22 7.67 4.67
N ILE A 47 0.57 7.26 3.68
CA ILE A 47 1.82 7.95 3.29
C ILE A 47 1.51 9.32 2.67
N GLU A 48 0.50 9.42 1.81
CA GLU A 48 0.07 10.66 1.17
C GLU A 48 -0.49 11.68 2.19
N TYR A 49 -1.26 11.21 3.17
CA TYR A 49 -1.74 12.01 4.28
C TYR A 49 -0.59 12.54 5.16
N GLY A 50 0.48 11.76 5.27
CA GLY A 50 1.65 12.07 6.08
C GLY A 50 1.61 11.35 7.42
N ILE A 51 2.65 10.56 7.69
CA ILE A 51 2.78 9.82 8.96
C ILE A 51 3.12 10.80 10.08
N PRO A 52 2.36 10.83 11.19
CA PRO A 52 2.67 11.67 12.34
C PRO A 52 4.08 11.37 12.88
N HIS A 53 4.86 12.40 13.21
CA HIS A 53 6.24 12.24 13.68
C HIS A 53 6.39 11.41 14.97
N GLN A 54 5.31 11.24 15.73
CA GLN A 54 5.29 10.41 16.94
C GLN A 54 5.16 8.90 16.64
N LEU A 55 4.81 8.53 15.41
CA LEU A 55 4.59 7.16 14.99
C LEU A 55 5.69 6.71 14.02
N GLU A 56 6.29 5.58 14.33
CA GLU A 56 6.97 4.81 13.31
C GLU A 56 5.94 4.03 12.46
N PHE A 57 6.23 3.91 11.17
CA PHE A 57 5.33 3.29 10.22
C PHE A 57 6.11 2.42 9.26
N ILE A 58 5.65 1.17 9.11
CA ILE A 58 6.15 0.21 8.14
C ILE A 58 5.02 -0.18 7.18
N THR A 59 5.31 -0.23 5.89
CA THR A 59 4.34 -0.65 4.87
C THR A 59 3.87 -2.07 5.14
N GLY A 60 2.56 -2.31 5.00
CA GLY A 60 1.92 -3.58 5.31
C GLY A 60 0.94 -4.01 4.21
N VAL A 61 0.71 -5.32 4.09
CA VAL A 61 -0.35 -5.91 3.26
C VAL A 61 -0.64 -7.30 3.78
N GLU A 62 -1.90 -7.75 3.75
CA GLU A 62 -2.24 -9.14 4.04
C GLU A 62 -2.72 -9.85 2.76
N ILE A 63 -1.93 -10.78 2.25
CA ILE A 63 -2.21 -11.47 0.99
C ILE A 63 -2.90 -12.81 1.25
N SER A 64 -4.08 -12.99 0.66
CA SER A 64 -4.81 -14.26 0.65
C SER A 64 -4.06 -15.30 -0.21
N ALA A 65 -3.69 -16.44 0.39
CA ALA A 65 -2.95 -17.50 -0.28
C ALA A 65 -3.55 -18.90 -0.09
N HIS A 66 -3.34 -19.76 -1.10
CA HIS A 66 -3.53 -21.19 -0.96
C HIS A 66 -2.34 -21.81 -0.22
N PRO A 67 -2.58 -22.71 0.76
CA PRO A 67 -1.50 -23.50 1.34
C PRO A 67 -0.82 -24.37 0.27
N PRO A 68 0.42 -24.85 0.54
CA PRO A 68 1.00 -25.94 -0.26
C PRO A 68 0.02 -27.11 -0.37
N ALA A 69 0.05 -27.85 -1.48
CA ALA A 69 -0.97 -28.84 -1.80
C ALA A 69 -1.17 -29.90 -0.70
N GLU A 70 -0.06 -30.31 -0.07
CA GLU A 70 0.01 -31.24 1.05
C GLU A 70 -0.64 -30.72 2.36
N TYR A 71 -0.99 -29.44 2.43
CA TYR A 71 -1.67 -28.78 3.56
C TYR A 71 -3.00 -28.12 3.14
N SER A 72 -3.61 -28.58 2.04
CA SER A 72 -4.89 -28.05 1.53
C SER A 72 -6.08 -28.19 2.50
N ASP A 73 -5.97 -29.10 3.46
CA ASP A 73 -6.88 -29.34 4.57
C ASP A 73 -6.75 -28.34 5.72
N MET A 74 -5.71 -27.50 5.74
CA MET A 74 -5.49 -26.46 6.75
C MET A 74 -6.15 -25.12 6.38
N GLY A 75 -7.19 -25.14 5.54
CA GLY A 75 -7.97 -23.94 5.22
C GLY A 75 -7.30 -23.03 4.18
N THR A 76 -7.33 -21.73 4.41
CA THR A 76 -6.64 -20.70 3.61
C THR A 76 -5.58 -20.05 4.45
N LEU A 77 -4.44 -19.70 3.84
CA LEU A 77 -3.38 -18.97 4.52
C LEU A 77 -3.49 -17.49 4.22
N HIS A 78 -3.07 -16.67 5.17
CA HIS A 78 -2.79 -15.26 4.92
C HIS A 78 -1.30 -15.00 5.18
N ILE A 79 -0.66 -14.30 4.25
CA ILE A 79 0.75 -13.92 4.33
C ILE A 79 0.81 -12.41 4.44
N LEU A 80 1.27 -11.92 5.59
CA LEU A 80 1.58 -10.52 5.82
C LEU A 80 2.88 -10.19 5.07
N GLY A 81 2.92 -9.04 4.42
CA GLY A 81 4.13 -8.48 3.82
C GLY A 81 4.49 -7.16 4.49
N TYR A 82 5.71 -7.06 5.02
CA TYR A 82 6.17 -5.84 5.69
C TYR A 82 7.34 -5.16 4.98
N GLY A 83 7.34 -3.84 4.94
CA GLY A 83 8.49 -3.03 4.52
C GLY A 83 8.82 -3.08 3.03
N PHE A 84 7.88 -3.54 2.22
CA PHE A 84 7.97 -3.56 0.76
C PHE A 84 7.83 -2.16 0.16
N SER A 85 8.26 -1.99 -1.09
CA SER A 85 8.03 -0.78 -1.86
C SER A 85 6.61 -0.71 -2.41
N ILE A 86 5.90 0.38 -2.08
CA ILE A 86 4.57 0.69 -2.65
C ILE A 86 4.60 1.03 -4.14
N TYR A 87 5.80 1.15 -4.73
CA TYR A 87 6.04 1.46 -6.13
C TYR A 87 6.40 0.22 -6.98
N ASP A 88 6.52 -0.97 -6.38
CA ASP A 88 6.84 -2.20 -7.14
C ASP A 88 5.68 -2.56 -8.10
N ARG A 89 5.94 -2.42 -9.41
CA ARG A 89 4.92 -2.60 -10.46
C ARG A 89 4.28 -3.99 -10.45
N ASN A 90 5.04 -5.03 -10.12
CA ASN A 90 4.53 -6.40 -10.11
C ASN A 90 3.57 -6.63 -8.94
N MET A 91 3.93 -6.15 -7.75
CA MET A 91 3.05 -6.15 -6.58
C MET A 91 1.76 -5.42 -6.87
N ILE A 92 1.84 -4.18 -7.37
CA ILE A 92 0.66 -3.36 -7.69
C ILE A 92 -0.27 -4.10 -8.68
N LYS A 93 0.29 -4.64 -9.77
CA LYS A 93 -0.48 -5.37 -10.78
C LYS A 93 -1.15 -6.62 -10.20
N THR A 94 -0.42 -7.38 -9.39
CA THR A 94 -0.90 -8.65 -8.83
C THR A 94 -1.99 -8.43 -7.78
N LEU A 95 -1.81 -7.44 -6.90
CA LEU A 95 -2.82 -7.07 -5.90
C LEU A 95 -4.11 -6.55 -6.54
N ARG A 96 -4.03 -5.76 -7.63
CA ARG A 96 -5.23 -5.38 -8.41
C ARG A 96 -6.00 -6.59 -8.94
N LYS A 97 -5.31 -7.65 -9.37
CA LYS A 97 -5.95 -8.90 -9.83
C LYS A 97 -6.68 -9.60 -8.68
N LEU A 98 -6.07 -9.70 -7.50
CA LEU A 98 -6.70 -10.28 -6.30
C LEU A 98 -7.89 -9.45 -5.83
N LYS A 99 -7.75 -8.12 -5.81
CA LYS A 99 -8.80 -7.15 -5.49
C LYS A 99 -10.01 -7.33 -6.41
N SER A 100 -9.76 -7.42 -7.73
CA SER A 100 -10.80 -7.68 -8.74
C SER A 100 -11.49 -9.04 -8.55
N ALA A 101 -10.74 -10.09 -8.22
CA ALA A 101 -11.33 -11.40 -7.94
C ALA A 101 -12.31 -11.38 -6.75
N ARG A 102 -12.04 -10.55 -5.73
CA ARG A 102 -12.96 -10.35 -4.59
C ARG A 102 -14.26 -9.65 -5.01
N LEU A 103 -14.16 -8.58 -5.81
CA LEU A 103 -15.32 -7.83 -6.30
C LEU A 103 -16.29 -8.71 -7.11
N HIS A 104 -15.78 -9.54 -8.01
CA HIS A 104 -16.62 -10.43 -8.83
C HIS A 104 -17.21 -11.61 -8.05
N ARG A 105 -16.62 -11.99 -6.91
CA ARG A 105 -17.10 -13.11 -6.08
C ARG A 105 -18.32 -12.71 -5.24
N ASN A 106 -18.32 -11.51 -4.66
CA ASN A 106 -19.31 -11.13 -3.65
C ASN A 106 -20.78 -11.20 -4.14
N PRO A 107 -21.13 -10.77 -5.37
CA PRO A 107 -22.49 -10.93 -5.88
C PRO A 107 -22.96 -12.40 -5.91
N ARG A 108 -22.06 -13.34 -6.22
CA ARG A 108 -22.36 -14.78 -6.26
C ARG A 108 -22.59 -15.38 -4.86
N ILE A 109 -21.94 -14.84 -3.83
CA ILE A 109 -22.22 -15.23 -2.44
C ILE A 109 -23.64 -14.80 -2.06
N ILE A 110 -24.00 -13.56 -2.41
CA ILE A 110 -25.33 -13.01 -2.13
C ILE A 110 -26.40 -13.79 -2.89
N GLU A 111 -26.17 -14.16 -4.15
CA GLU A 111 -27.06 -15.03 -4.93
C GLU A 111 -27.30 -16.37 -4.22
N LYS A 112 -26.24 -17.07 -3.80
CA LYS A 112 -26.38 -18.31 -3.02
C LYS A 112 -27.14 -18.14 -1.71
N LEU A 113 -26.94 -17.02 -1.00
CA LEU A 113 -27.68 -16.72 0.22
C LEU A 113 -29.17 -16.50 -0.08
N ASN A 114 -29.50 -15.79 -1.16
CA ASN A 114 -30.89 -15.61 -1.59
C ASN A 114 -31.55 -16.94 -1.96
N ASP A 115 -30.82 -17.84 -2.64
CA ASP A 115 -31.31 -19.20 -2.96
C ASP A 115 -31.59 -20.04 -1.70
N LEU A 116 -30.86 -19.79 -0.60
CA LEU A 116 -31.09 -20.39 0.71
C LEU A 116 -32.23 -19.72 1.50
N GLY A 117 -32.86 -18.68 0.95
CA GLY A 117 -33.98 -17.96 1.55
C GLY A 117 -33.59 -16.68 2.31
N PHE A 118 -32.33 -16.24 2.27
CA PHE A 118 -31.92 -14.98 2.88
C PHE A 118 -32.09 -13.81 1.91
N SER A 119 -33.07 -12.95 2.13
CA SER A 119 -33.26 -11.76 1.29
C SER A 119 -32.15 -10.74 1.54
N LEU A 120 -31.13 -10.70 0.70
CA LEU A 120 -29.97 -9.79 0.78
C LEU A 120 -29.66 -9.17 -0.59
N SER A 121 -29.43 -7.87 -0.61
CA SER A 121 -28.96 -7.14 -1.79
C SER A 121 -27.51 -6.66 -1.63
N ILE A 122 -26.82 -6.46 -2.76
CA ILE A 122 -25.46 -5.90 -2.73
C ILE A 122 -25.44 -4.49 -2.14
N GLN A 123 -26.47 -3.67 -2.41
CA GLN A 123 -26.58 -2.31 -1.91
C GLN A 123 -26.65 -2.25 -0.37
N GLU A 124 -27.30 -3.23 0.26
CA GLU A 124 -27.36 -3.31 1.72
C GLU A 124 -25.99 -3.64 2.32
N VAL A 125 -25.21 -4.47 1.65
CA VAL A 125 -23.84 -4.79 2.07
C VAL A 125 -22.91 -3.60 1.83
N GLU A 126 -23.08 -2.87 0.72
CA GLU A 126 -22.37 -1.61 0.45
C GLU A 126 -22.63 -0.57 1.53
N ASN A 127 -23.88 -0.39 1.95
CA ASN A 127 -24.23 0.55 3.02
C ASN A 127 -23.60 0.20 4.37
N ILE A 128 -23.30 -1.08 4.62
CA ILE A 128 -22.59 -1.54 5.82
C ILE A 128 -21.07 -1.35 5.68
N CYS A 129 -20.54 -1.58 4.49
CA CYS A 129 -19.12 -1.42 4.18
C CYS A 129 -18.69 0.07 4.13
N GLY A 130 -19.60 0.96 3.71
CA GLY A 130 -19.28 2.37 3.50
C GLY A 130 -18.37 2.53 2.27
N PRO A 131 -17.36 3.42 2.32
CA PRO A 131 -16.46 3.67 1.18
C PRO A 131 -15.51 2.50 0.88
N GLY A 132 -15.54 1.43 1.68
CA GLY A 132 -14.53 0.38 1.63
C GLY A 132 -14.79 -0.77 0.67
N GLN A 133 -13.94 -1.79 0.74
CA GLN A 133 -14.06 -2.97 -0.10
C GLN A 133 -14.93 -4.05 0.53
N ILE A 134 -16.02 -4.42 -0.17
CA ILE A 134 -16.91 -5.50 0.28
C ILE A 134 -16.14 -6.83 0.44
N GLY A 135 -16.45 -7.52 1.53
CA GLY A 135 -15.85 -8.78 1.96
C GLY A 135 -16.89 -9.65 2.63
N ARG A 136 -16.50 -10.88 2.99
CA ARG A 136 -17.37 -11.78 3.78
C ARG A 136 -17.74 -11.18 5.14
N PRO A 137 -16.85 -10.46 5.86
CA PRO A 137 -17.22 -9.78 7.10
C PRO A 137 -18.42 -8.84 6.95
N HIS A 138 -18.46 -8.05 5.88
CA HIS A 138 -19.58 -7.15 5.58
C HIS A 138 -20.89 -7.91 5.31
N ILE A 139 -20.82 -9.03 4.59
CA ILE A 139 -21.98 -9.91 4.34
C ILE A 139 -22.46 -10.54 5.67
N ALA A 140 -21.55 -11.03 6.51
CA ALA A 140 -21.86 -11.57 7.83
C ALA A 140 -22.57 -10.54 8.72
N ARG A 141 -22.06 -9.30 8.74
CA ARG A 141 -22.66 -8.17 9.45
C ARG A 141 -24.06 -7.85 8.91
N ALA A 142 -24.27 -7.94 7.59
CA ALA A 142 -25.59 -7.76 6.98
C ALA A 142 -26.58 -8.86 7.40
N MET A 143 -26.13 -10.12 7.43
CA MET A 143 -26.93 -11.25 7.93
C MET A 143 -27.31 -11.06 9.40
N LEU A 144 -26.34 -10.66 10.24
CA LEU A 144 -26.57 -10.39 11.67
C LEU A 144 -27.56 -9.25 11.89
N LYS A 145 -27.40 -8.13 11.16
CA LYS A 145 -28.29 -6.96 11.25
C LYS A 145 -29.73 -7.28 10.82
N LYS A 146 -29.92 -8.23 9.91
CA LYS A 146 -31.23 -8.74 9.49
C LYS A 146 -31.80 -9.82 10.41
N GLY A 147 -31.05 -10.27 11.42
CA GLY A 147 -31.47 -11.35 12.31
C GLY A 147 -31.49 -12.72 11.64
N TYR A 148 -30.76 -12.90 10.54
CA TYR A 148 -30.64 -14.19 9.85
C TYR A 148 -29.67 -15.15 10.56
N VAL A 149 -28.80 -14.60 11.39
CA VAL A 149 -27.88 -15.30 12.28
C VAL A 149 -27.88 -14.58 13.62
N SER A 150 -27.55 -15.30 14.68
CA SER A 150 -27.51 -14.80 16.06
C SER A 150 -26.17 -14.17 16.41
N THR A 151 -25.09 -14.65 15.79
CA THR A 151 -23.73 -14.14 16.00
C THR A 151 -22.99 -13.92 14.68
N PHE A 152 -21.90 -13.15 14.74
CA PHE A 152 -21.01 -12.95 13.60
C PHE A 152 -20.36 -14.28 13.16
N ASP A 153 -19.90 -15.07 14.12
CA ASP A 153 -19.26 -16.37 13.86
C ASP A 153 -20.21 -17.38 13.25
N GLU A 154 -21.49 -17.39 13.66
CA GLU A 154 -22.52 -18.27 13.08
C GLU A 154 -22.65 -18.07 11.56
N ALA A 155 -22.51 -16.84 11.07
CA ALA A 155 -22.51 -16.56 9.64
C ALA A 155 -21.38 -17.30 8.91
N PHE A 156 -20.18 -17.34 9.49
CA PHE A 156 -19.03 -18.04 8.93
C PHE A 156 -19.14 -19.56 9.11
N ASP A 157 -19.55 -20.02 10.28
CA ASP A 157 -19.62 -21.44 10.61
C ASP A 157 -20.65 -22.19 9.78
N LEU A 158 -21.73 -21.54 9.38
CA LEU A 158 -22.84 -22.16 8.66
C LEU A 158 -22.84 -21.83 7.15
N TYR A 159 -22.49 -20.59 6.77
CA TYR A 159 -22.78 -20.11 5.41
C TYR A 159 -21.56 -19.59 4.64
N LEU A 160 -20.70 -18.78 5.26
CA LEU A 160 -19.67 -18.01 4.57
C LEU A 160 -18.25 -18.59 4.65
N GLY A 161 -18.02 -19.51 5.58
CA GLY A 161 -16.75 -20.21 5.78
C GLY A 161 -16.37 -21.09 4.59
N LYS A 162 -15.12 -21.60 4.57
CA LYS A 162 -14.67 -22.51 3.52
C LYS A 162 -15.57 -23.76 3.51
N ASP A 163 -15.98 -24.17 2.30
CA ASP A 163 -16.84 -25.34 2.06
C ASP A 163 -18.27 -25.26 2.67
N LYS A 164 -18.72 -24.06 3.05
CA LYS A 164 -20.07 -23.80 3.57
C LYS A 164 -21.08 -23.46 2.46
N ALA A 165 -22.36 -23.42 2.82
CA ALA A 165 -23.47 -23.39 1.86
C ALA A 165 -23.40 -22.24 0.86
N ALA A 166 -23.00 -21.04 1.30
CA ALA A 166 -22.86 -19.85 0.46
C ALA A 166 -21.39 -19.56 0.07
N TYR A 167 -20.47 -20.50 0.32
CA TYR A 167 -19.07 -20.31 -0.06
C TYR A 167 -18.91 -20.22 -1.58
N VAL A 168 -18.17 -19.22 -2.03
CA VAL A 168 -17.74 -19.08 -3.42
C VAL A 168 -16.23 -18.88 -3.41
N ASP A 169 -15.52 -19.70 -4.17
CA ASP A 169 -14.08 -19.58 -4.25
C ASP A 169 -13.66 -18.36 -5.08
N LYS A 170 -12.48 -17.80 -4.78
CA LYS A 170 -11.85 -16.71 -5.57
C LYS A 170 -10.45 -17.12 -5.98
N PHE A 171 -9.96 -16.50 -7.05
CA PHE A 171 -8.54 -16.55 -7.39
C PHE A 171 -7.69 -16.09 -6.18
N ARG A 172 -6.72 -16.90 -5.80
CA ARG A 172 -5.68 -16.59 -4.82
C ARG A 172 -4.34 -17.00 -5.40
N LEU A 173 -3.28 -16.42 -4.87
CA LEU A 173 -1.93 -16.89 -5.11
C LEU A 173 -1.69 -18.20 -4.35
N SER A 174 -0.77 -19.03 -4.81
CA SER A 174 -0.14 -20.02 -3.94
C SER A 174 0.70 -19.33 -2.87
N ALA A 175 0.98 -20.01 -1.75
CA ALA A 175 1.86 -19.48 -0.71
C ALA A 175 3.24 -19.07 -1.25
N LYS A 176 3.81 -19.85 -2.19
CA LYS A 176 5.07 -19.53 -2.88
C LYS A 176 4.95 -18.20 -3.63
N GLU A 177 3.92 -18.04 -4.45
CA GLU A 177 3.74 -16.82 -5.24
C GLU A 177 3.53 -15.58 -4.36
N ALA A 178 2.80 -15.70 -3.25
CA ALA A 178 2.64 -14.60 -2.29
C ALA A 178 3.97 -14.22 -1.62
N ILE A 179 4.75 -15.21 -1.18
CA ILE A 179 6.09 -15.03 -0.61
C ILE A 179 7.02 -14.35 -1.63
N ASP A 180 7.10 -14.88 -2.84
CA ASP A 180 7.94 -14.33 -3.92
C ASP A 180 7.54 -12.90 -4.28
N LEU A 181 6.24 -12.59 -4.26
CA LEU A 181 5.74 -11.24 -4.53
C LEU A 181 6.24 -10.24 -3.49
N ILE A 182 6.16 -10.58 -2.20
CA ILE A 182 6.60 -9.74 -1.09
C ILE A 182 8.12 -9.57 -1.13
N LEU A 183 8.87 -10.66 -1.25
CA LEU A 183 10.33 -10.62 -1.35
C LEU A 183 10.80 -9.81 -2.54
N GLY A 184 10.16 -10.01 -3.71
CA GLY A 184 10.44 -9.24 -4.91
C GLY A 184 10.23 -7.74 -4.69
N ALA A 185 9.20 -7.34 -3.96
CA ALA A 185 8.94 -5.94 -3.64
C ALA A 185 9.87 -5.40 -2.53
N GLY A 186 10.85 -6.18 -2.06
CA GLY A 186 11.82 -5.81 -1.04
C GLY A 186 11.26 -5.88 0.38
N GLY A 187 10.11 -6.53 0.56
CA GLY A 187 9.49 -6.74 1.86
C GLY A 187 9.85 -8.09 2.47
N LEU A 188 9.33 -8.31 3.68
CA LEU A 188 9.52 -9.52 4.46
C LEU A 188 8.18 -10.26 4.62
N PRO A 189 8.07 -11.52 4.14
CA PRO A 189 6.85 -12.31 4.24
C PRO A 189 6.73 -12.98 5.62
N VAL A 190 5.56 -12.83 6.23
CA VAL A 190 5.23 -13.28 7.59
C VAL A 190 3.92 -14.07 7.57
N LEU A 191 3.87 -15.22 8.22
CA LEU A 191 2.62 -15.99 8.32
C LEU A 191 1.70 -15.32 9.33
N ALA A 192 0.52 -14.90 8.90
CA ALA A 192 -0.49 -14.30 9.77
C ALA A 192 -1.18 -15.36 10.64
N HIS A 193 -1.52 -14.98 11.87
CA HIS A 193 -2.40 -15.69 12.83
C HIS A 193 -2.36 -17.23 12.75
N PRO A 194 -1.18 -17.88 12.85
CA PRO A 194 -1.05 -19.34 12.74
C PRO A 194 -1.91 -20.13 13.74
N GLY A 195 -2.32 -19.54 14.86
CA GLY A 195 -3.22 -20.17 15.82
C GLY A 195 -4.64 -20.41 15.26
N ILE A 196 -5.12 -19.53 14.37
CA ILE A 196 -6.41 -19.70 13.70
C ILE A 196 -6.35 -20.88 12.72
N ILE A 197 -5.24 -21.02 11.99
CA ILE A 197 -5.00 -22.13 11.06
C ILE A 197 -4.97 -23.46 11.82
N GLU A 198 -4.28 -23.49 12.97
CA GLU A 198 -4.23 -24.67 13.84
C GLU A 198 -5.62 -25.06 14.36
N HIS A 199 -6.39 -24.08 14.86
CA HIS A 199 -7.72 -24.31 15.38
C HIS A 199 -8.68 -24.85 14.29
N TYR A 200 -8.66 -24.24 13.10
CA TYR A 200 -9.44 -24.70 11.94
C TYR A 200 -9.15 -26.17 11.62
N TYR A 201 -7.87 -26.57 11.59
CA TYR A 201 -7.47 -27.95 11.31
C TYR A 201 -7.95 -28.94 12.39
N GLN A 202 -7.91 -28.56 13.66
CA GLN A 202 -8.37 -29.40 14.77
C GLN A 202 -9.88 -29.67 14.66
N GLU A 203 -10.70 -28.63 14.46
CA GLU A 203 -12.14 -28.79 14.34
C GLU A 203 -12.58 -29.69 13.17
N HIS A 204 -11.93 -29.54 12.01
CA HIS A 204 -12.30 -30.30 10.82
C HIS A 204 -11.97 -31.79 10.95
N ASN A 205 -10.87 -32.12 11.65
CA ASN A 205 -10.54 -33.52 11.93
C ASN A 205 -11.46 -34.14 12.99
N ASP A 206 -11.81 -33.39 14.05
CA ASP A 206 -12.73 -33.90 15.08
C ASP A 206 -14.14 -34.15 14.52
N LYS A 207 -14.62 -33.30 13.59
CA LYS A 207 -15.86 -33.51 12.84
C LYS A 207 -15.79 -34.74 11.93
N THR A 208 -14.67 -34.96 11.26
CA THR A 208 -14.46 -36.14 10.39
C THR A 208 -14.39 -37.44 11.20
N LEU A 209 -13.77 -37.42 12.38
CA LEU A 209 -13.68 -38.57 13.30
C LEU A 209 -15.04 -38.91 13.93
N SER A 210 -15.86 -37.92 14.26
CA SER A 210 -17.22 -38.12 14.80
C SER A 210 -18.23 -38.63 13.76
N LEU A 211 -18.09 -38.22 12.49
CA LEU A 211 -18.86 -38.75 11.36
C LEU A 211 -18.50 -40.21 11.04
N ASN A 212 -17.21 -40.56 11.04
CA ASN A 212 -16.79 -41.95 10.79
C ASN A 212 -17.24 -42.91 11.91
N ASN A 213 -17.24 -42.45 13.17
CA ASN A 213 -17.76 -43.22 14.31
C ASN A 213 -19.29 -43.39 14.33
N THR A 214 -20.04 -42.60 13.55
CA THR A 214 -21.50 -42.77 13.39
C THR A 214 -21.87 -43.71 12.25
N PHE A 215 -21.00 -43.89 11.25
CA PHE A 215 -21.19 -44.88 10.18
C PHE A 215 -20.86 -46.32 10.60
N GLU A 216 -19.93 -46.55 11.52
CA GLU A 216 -19.61 -47.91 12.02
C GLU A 216 -20.65 -48.51 12.98
N LYS A 217 -21.67 -47.74 13.41
CA LYS A 217 -22.70 -48.21 14.35
C LYS A 217 -24.01 -48.70 13.71
N ARG A 218 -24.08 -48.84 12.37
CA ARG A 218 -25.34 -49.23 11.70
C ARG A 218 -25.41 -50.61 11.05
N ASP A 219 -24.36 -51.42 11.07
CA ASP A 219 -24.45 -52.79 10.53
C ASP A 219 -23.74 -53.82 11.41
N LYS A 220 -24.44 -54.36 12.42
CA LYS A 220 -24.21 -55.74 12.90
C LYS A 220 -25.52 -56.39 13.33
N PRO A 221 -25.86 -57.60 12.81
CA PRO A 221 -27.02 -58.35 13.26
C PRO A 221 -26.78 -58.97 14.64
N VAL A 222 -27.87 -59.07 15.40
CA VAL A 222 -27.96 -59.72 16.71
C VAL A 222 -27.84 -61.23 16.54
N SER A 223 -26.89 -61.87 17.24
CA SER A 223 -26.98 -63.29 17.58
C SER A 223 -26.48 -63.54 19.00
N GLN A 224 -27.33 -64.17 19.80
CA GLN A 224 -27.08 -64.68 21.13
C GLN A 224 -26.14 -65.89 21.10
N ASP A 225 -25.22 -66.00 22.06
CA ASP A 225 -25.04 -67.23 22.84
C ASP A 225 -24.10 -67.05 24.04
N ASN A 226 -24.50 -67.69 25.15
CA ASN A 226 -23.85 -67.70 26.46
C ASN A 226 -22.75 -68.78 26.55
N LYS A 227 -21.60 -68.47 27.18
CA LYS A 227 -20.98 -69.26 28.28
C LYS A 227 -19.68 -68.64 28.82
N PRO A 228 -19.32 -68.90 30.11
CA PRO A 228 -18.22 -68.20 30.80
C PRO A 228 -16.91 -69.01 30.78
N GLY A 229 -15.76 -68.33 30.64
CA GLY A 229 -14.48 -69.01 30.83
C GLY A 229 -13.22 -68.20 30.54
N LYS A 230 -12.47 -67.94 31.61
CA LYS A 230 -11.01 -67.70 31.70
C LYS A 230 -10.44 -66.38 31.20
N ARG A 231 -9.83 -65.67 32.16
CA ARG A 231 -8.89 -64.57 31.97
C ARG A 231 -7.65 -65.11 31.27
N ASP A 232 -7.25 -64.49 30.18
CA ASP A 232 -5.89 -64.57 29.70
C ASP A 232 -5.40 -63.17 29.30
N SER A 233 -4.18 -62.90 29.70
CA SER A 233 -3.46 -61.64 29.65
C SER A 233 -2.76 -61.51 28.31
N SER A 234 -3.28 -60.68 27.40
CA SER A 234 -2.56 -59.99 26.33
C SER A 234 -3.56 -59.30 25.39
N LEU A 235 -3.98 -58.10 25.77
CA LEU A 235 -4.60 -57.17 24.81
C LEU A 235 -3.45 -56.37 24.17
N PRO A 236 -3.41 -56.19 22.84
CA PRO A 236 -2.53 -55.21 22.22
C PRO A 236 -2.91 -53.82 22.75
N PRO A 237 -1.95 -52.89 22.93
CA PRO A 237 -2.27 -51.56 23.40
C PRO A 237 -3.27 -50.91 22.44
N ASN A 238 -4.32 -50.32 22.99
CA ASN A 238 -5.33 -49.57 22.25
C ASN A 238 -4.66 -48.57 21.30
N ASN A 239 -5.12 -48.55 20.05
CA ASN A 239 -4.69 -47.63 18.99
C ASN A 239 -5.01 -46.14 19.25
N SER A 240 -5.37 -45.76 20.48
CA SER A 240 -5.60 -44.38 20.89
C SER A 240 -4.36 -43.71 21.51
N ASP A 241 -3.32 -44.47 21.88
CA ASP A 241 -2.14 -43.92 22.55
C ASP A 241 -0.88 -43.82 21.65
N LEU A 242 -0.88 -44.43 20.46
CA LEU A 242 0.25 -44.33 19.51
C LEU A 242 0.27 -43.04 18.67
N CYS A 243 -0.81 -42.25 18.65
CA CYS A 243 -0.85 -40.99 17.89
C CYS A 243 -0.33 -39.76 18.65
N ARG A 244 0.06 -39.88 19.93
CA ARG A 244 0.45 -38.72 20.74
C ARG A 244 1.95 -38.46 20.83
N GLN A 245 2.81 -39.34 20.32
CA GLN A 245 4.21 -39.33 20.75
C GLN A 245 5.32 -39.14 19.70
N ASN A 246 5.08 -38.85 18.42
CA ASN A 246 6.21 -38.59 17.50
C ASN A 246 5.91 -37.77 16.21
N CYS A 247 5.10 -36.72 16.28
CA CYS A 247 5.00 -35.74 15.19
C CYS A 247 5.07 -34.33 15.78
N LEU A 248 5.94 -33.48 15.23
CA LEU A 248 5.79 -32.03 15.44
C LEU A 248 4.33 -31.68 15.08
N PRO A 249 3.64 -30.80 15.83
CA PRO A 249 2.28 -30.37 15.51
C PRO A 249 2.21 -30.00 14.02
N ARG A 250 1.17 -30.42 13.28
CA ARG A 250 1.08 -30.23 11.81
C ARG A 250 1.36 -28.79 11.38
N ILE A 251 1.00 -27.82 12.21
CA ILE A 251 1.29 -26.40 12.04
C ILE A 251 2.81 -26.09 12.01
N GLU A 252 3.65 -26.74 12.82
CA GLU A 252 5.10 -26.57 12.77
C GLU A 252 5.69 -27.14 11.46
N ASN A 253 5.14 -28.23 10.94
CA ASN A 253 5.54 -28.77 9.65
C ASN A 253 5.15 -27.84 8.51
N LEU A 254 3.94 -27.26 8.56
CA LEU A 254 3.53 -26.21 7.60
C LEU A 254 4.48 -25.00 7.66
N ILE A 255 4.80 -24.48 8.85
CA ILE A 255 5.75 -23.37 9.01
C ILE A 255 7.13 -23.74 8.46
N SER A 256 7.59 -24.97 8.71
CA SER A 256 8.85 -25.49 8.14
C SER A 256 8.82 -25.49 6.61
N ARG A 257 7.70 -25.93 6.03
CA ARG A 257 7.50 -25.94 4.58
C ARG A 257 7.50 -24.53 4.01
N LEU A 258 6.76 -23.60 4.61
CA LEU A 258 6.71 -22.21 4.17
C LEU A 258 8.07 -21.51 4.32
N SER A 259 8.81 -21.78 5.39
CA SER A 259 10.17 -21.28 5.59
C SER A 259 11.11 -21.75 4.46
N ALA A 260 11.00 -23.02 4.02
CA ALA A 260 11.74 -23.51 2.85
C ALA A 260 11.31 -22.85 1.52
N LEU A 261 10.14 -22.20 1.47
CA LEU A 261 9.68 -21.41 0.31
C LEU A 261 10.12 -19.93 0.38
N GLY A 262 10.73 -19.49 1.48
CA GLY A 262 11.17 -18.10 1.68
C GLY A 262 10.38 -17.31 2.73
N LEU A 263 9.50 -17.96 3.50
CA LEU A 263 8.86 -17.31 4.65
C LEU A 263 9.92 -16.89 5.66
N ALA A 264 9.86 -15.63 6.09
CA ALA A 264 10.89 -15.00 6.91
C ALA A 264 10.41 -14.64 8.32
N GLY A 265 9.10 -14.70 8.58
CA GLY A 265 8.56 -14.46 9.91
C GLY A 265 7.24 -15.18 10.19
N ILE A 266 6.80 -15.10 11.44
CA ILE A 266 5.48 -15.54 11.89
C ILE A 266 4.88 -14.49 12.83
N GLU A 267 3.57 -14.32 12.75
CA GLU A 267 2.83 -13.53 13.73
C GLU A 267 2.68 -14.35 15.01
N VAL A 268 3.38 -13.94 16.06
CA VAL A 268 3.44 -14.65 17.34
C VAL A 268 2.38 -14.09 18.29
N HIS A 269 2.30 -12.77 18.38
CA HIS A 269 1.37 -12.08 19.26
C HIS A 269 0.14 -11.65 18.46
N HIS A 270 -0.97 -12.36 18.65
CA HIS A 270 -2.23 -12.09 17.97
C HIS A 270 -3.39 -12.24 18.96
N THR A 271 -4.47 -11.49 18.77
CA THR A 271 -5.62 -11.45 19.69
C THR A 271 -6.25 -12.83 19.91
N ASP A 272 -6.27 -13.66 18.88
CA ASP A 272 -6.85 -15.01 18.91
C ASP A 272 -5.85 -16.10 19.34
N HIS A 273 -4.62 -15.74 19.69
CA HIS A 273 -3.65 -16.71 20.19
C HIS A 273 -3.79 -16.89 21.70
N THR A 274 -3.93 -18.13 22.13
CA THR A 274 -3.80 -18.48 23.55
C THR A 274 -2.35 -18.31 24.02
N ALA A 275 -2.14 -18.13 25.34
CA ALA A 275 -0.78 -18.05 25.90
C ALA A 275 0.09 -19.28 25.56
N ALA A 276 -0.52 -20.46 25.45
CA ALA A 276 0.18 -21.68 25.04
C ALA A 276 0.60 -21.64 23.57
N GLN A 277 -0.26 -21.14 22.68
CA GLN A 277 0.07 -20.94 21.26
C GLN A 277 1.15 -19.88 21.08
N THR A 278 1.07 -18.75 21.79
CA THR A 278 2.12 -17.71 21.76
C THR A 278 3.48 -18.30 22.13
N GLN A 279 3.59 -19.02 23.25
CA GLN A 279 4.85 -19.68 23.66
C GLN A 279 5.33 -20.74 22.66
N MET A 280 4.41 -21.45 22.02
CA MET A 280 4.74 -22.43 20.99
C MET A 280 5.32 -21.74 19.74
N PHE A 281 4.68 -20.67 19.27
CA PHE A 281 5.15 -19.92 18.11
C PHE A 281 6.46 -19.20 18.39
N GLU A 282 6.68 -18.63 19.58
CA GLU A 282 7.98 -18.09 20.00
C GLU A 282 9.10 -19.14 19.84
N LYS A 283 8.88 -20.35 20.36
CA LYS A 283 9.85 -21.47 20.25
C LYS A 283 10.11 -21.85 18.79
N ILE A 284 9.07 -21.91 17.96
CA ILE A 284 9.19 -22.24 16.53
C ILE A 284 9.98 -21.14 15.80
N ALA A 285 9.65 -19.87 16.04
CA ALA A 285 10.36 -18.74 15.45
C ALA A 285 11.84 -18.74 15.82
N THR A 286 12.17 -18.89 17.10
CA THR A 286 13.58 -18.96 17.55
C THR A 286 14.31 -20.14 16.93
N LYS A 287 13.72 -21.34 16.96
CA LYS A 287 14.33 -22.57 16.40
C LYS A 287 14.61 -22.44 14.90
N LYS A 288 13.81 -21.67 14.18
CA LYS A 288 13.88 -21.52 12.72
C LYS A 288 14.50 -20.19 12.26
N ALA A 289 14.97 -19.37 13.20
CA ALA A 289 15.47 -18.01 12.94
C ALA A 289 14.46 -17.15 12.14
N LEU A 290 13.17 -17.31 12.42
CA LEU A 290 12.10 -16.50 11.83
C LEU A 290 11.87 -15.25 12.70
N VAL A 291 11.62 -14.12 12.04
CA VAL A 291 11.21 -12.90 12.73
C VAL A 291 9.83 -13.08 13.36
N MET A 292 9.67 -12.53 14.56
CA MET A 292 8.37 -12.49 15.22
C MET A 292 7.68 -11.17 14.88
N SER A 293 6.40 -11.22 14.54
CA SER A 293 5.53 -10.03 14.45
C SER A 293 4.33 -10.17 15.39
N GLY A 294 3.51 -9.12 15.44
CA GLY A 294 2.27 -9.15 16.19
C GLY A 294 1.39 -7.96 15.89
N GLY A 295 0.09 -8.17 16.02
CA GLY A 295 -0.91 -7.15 15.80
C GLY A 295 -2.26 -7.58 16.34
N SER A 296 -3.18 -6.62 16.39
CA SER A 296 -4.51 -6.85 16.96
C SER A 296 -5.50 -7.46 15.99
N ASP A 297 -5.23 -7.39 14.69
CA ASP A 297 -6.19 -7.66 13.61
C ASP A 297 -7.40 -6.71 13.70
N PHE A 298 -7.13 -5.43 13.93
CA PHE A 298 -8.13 -4.39 14.14
C PHE A 298 -8.95 -4.13 12.87
N HIS A 299 -10.28 -4.17 12.99
CA HIS A 299 -11.22 -3.85 11.91
C HIS A 299 -12.22 -2.74 12.30
N GLY A 300 -12.03 -2.08 13.44
CA GLY A 300 -12.93 -1.06 13.95
C GLY A 300 -14.34 -1.58 14.25
N ASP A 301 -15.36 -0.88 13.78
CA ASP A 301 -16.76 -1.15 14.09
C ASP A 301 -17.24 -2.52 13.54
N ILE A 302 -16.48 -3.13 12.63
CA ILE A 302 -16.72 -4.48 12.14
C ILE A 302 -16.48 -5.53 13.24
N LYS A 303 -15.41 -5.35 14.04
CA LYS A 303 -15.04 -6.18 15.19
C LYS A 303 -14.90 -5.29 16.45
N PRO A 304 -16.00 -4.78 17.02
CA PRO A 304 -15.97 -3.75 18.07
C PRO A 304 -15.29 -4.22 19.38
N GLU A 305 -15.16 -5.52 19.57
CA GLU A 305 -14.45 -6.16 20.69
C GLU A 305 -12.92 -6.09 20.57
N ILE A 306 -12.40 -5.80 19.37
CA ILE A 306 -10.96 -5.71 19.09
C ILE A 306 -10.55 -4.25 19.13
N SER A 307 -9.73 -3.89 20.12
CA SER A 307 -9.14 -2.56 20.25
C SER A 307 -7.75 -2.51 19.64
N MET A 308 -7.47 -1.49 18.82
CA MET A 308 -6.14 -1.29 18.23
C MET A 308 -5.06 -1.24 19.32
N GLY A 309 -3.98 -2.01 19.12
CA GLY A 309 -2.86 -2.19 20.04
C GLY A 309 -3.10 -3.09 21.24
N LYS A 310 -4.36 -3.40 21.58
CA LYS A 310 -4.72 -4.19 22.77
C LYS A 310 -5.48 -5.48 22.45
N GLY A 311 -5.95 -5.64 21.22
CA GLY A 311 -6.80 -6.77 20.83
C GLY A 311 -8.07 -6.82 21.67
N ASN A 312 -8.42 -8.02 22.15
CA ASN A 312 -9.49 -8.27 23.12
C ASN A 312 -9.10 -7.93 24.58
N GLY A 313 -8.00 -7.20 24.77
CA GLY A 313 -7.43 -6.84 26.08
C GLY A 313 -6.25 -7.71 26.52
N SER A 314 -5.92 -8.76 25.76
CA SER A 314 -4.79 -9.66 26.05
C SER A 314 -3.47 -9.26 25.38
N LEU A 315 -3.47 -8.32 24.42
CA LEU A 315 -2.26 -7.91 23.72
C LEU A 315 -1.54 -6.76 24.41
N ASN A 316 -0.23 -6.91 24.52
CA ASN A 316 0.73 -5.86 24.83
C ASN A 316 2.02 -6.16 24.09
N ILE A 317 2.27 -5.44 22.99
CA ILE A 317 3.38 -5.73 22.07
C ILE A 317 4.46 -4.67 22.24
N ASP A 318 5.67 -5.10 22.60
CA ASP A 318 6.80 -4.20 22.83
C ASP A 318 7.33 -3.59 21.52
N HIS A 319 7.92 -2.39 21.63
CA HIS A 319 8.54 -1.68 20.50
C HIS A 319 9.74 -2.41 19.90
N GLU A 320 10.43 -3.22 20.70
CA GLU A 320 11.57 -4.04 20.25
C GLU A 320 11.18 -4.98 19.11
N LEU A 321 9.94 -5.49 19.10
CA LEU A 321 9.44 -6.35 18.03
C LEU A 321 9.43 -5.62 16.68
N TYR A 322 8.99 -4.36 16.65
CA TYR A 322 9.02 -3.52 15.46
C TYR A 322 10.46 -3.28 14.97
N ARG A 323 11.38 -2.97 15.89
CA ARG A 323 12.80 -2.75 15.54
C ARG A 323 13.42 -3.99 14.91
N ASN A 324 13.17 -5.16 15.47
CA ASN A 324 13.69 -6.43 14.95
C ASN A 324 13.12 -6.78 13.57
N LEU A 325 11.82 -6.52 13.35
CA LEU A 325 11.18 -6.64 12.04
C LEU A 325 11.82 -5.69 11.03
N TYR A 326 11.98 -4.41 11.39
CA TYR A 326 12.57 -3.39 10.52
C TYR A 326 14.01 -3.73 10.12
N ILE A 327 14.86 -4.12 11.09
CA ILE A 327 16.23 -4.57 10.83
C ILE A 327 16.25 -5.75 9.85
N SER A 328 15.29 -6.66 9.97
CA SER A 328 15.23 -7.84 9.11
C SER A 328 14.75 -7.51 7.69
N VAL A 329 13.81 -6.57 7.53
CA VAL A 329 13.43 -6.00 6.23
C VAL A 329 14.65 -5.35 5.58
N ASP A 330 15.37 -4.52 6.32
CA ASP A 330 16.54 -3.81 5.81
C ASP A 330 17.65 -4.79 5.38
N ARG A 331 17.94 -5.82 6.20
CA ARG A 331 18.85 -6.91 5.81
C ARG A 331 18.39 -7.63 4.54
N GLN A 332 17.10 -7.95 4.43
CA GLN A 332 16.55 -8.62 3.25
C GLN A 332 16.78 -7.81 1.97
N LYS A 333 16.59 -6.48 2.04
CA LYS A 333 16.87 -5.58 0.90
C LYS A 333 18.33 -5.59 0.49
N GLN A 334 19.26 -5.78 1.43
CA GLN A 334 20.69 -5.83 1.14
C GLN A 334 21.16 -7.16 0.56
N GLU A 335 20.64 -8.27 1.08
CA GLU A 335 21.02 -9.61 0.62
C GLU A 335 20.46 -9.90 -0.77
N ASN A 336 19.31 -9.29 -1.11
CA ASN A 336 18.68 -9.44 -2.41
C ASN A 336 18.18 -8.09 -2.95
N PRO A 337 19.08 -7.23 -3.43
CA PRO A 337 18.71 -5.91 -3.92
C PRO A 337 17.91 -5.98 -5.22
N ALA A 338 17.98 -7.09 -5.98
CA ALA A 338 17.27 -7.28 -7.25
C ALA A 338 17.45 -6.10 -8.23
N THR A 339 18.70 -5.65 -8.42
CA THR A 339 19.01 -4.40 -9.13
C THR A 339 18.54 -4.37 -10.59
N GLU A 340 18.29 -5.52 -11.20
CA GLU A 340 17.62 -5.64 -12.50
C GLU A 340 16.22 -4.99 -12.51
N LYS A 341 15.54 -4.94 -11.36
CA LYS A 341 14.26 -4.24 -11.23
C LYS A 341 14.41 -2.74 -11.39
N LEU A 342 15.49 -2.17 -10.86
CA LEU A 342 15.78 -0.76 -11.04
C LEU A 342 16.05 -0.46 -12.52
N GLU A 343 16.83 -1.30 -13.20
CA GLU A 343 17.06 -1.19 -14.66
C GLU A 343 15.74 -1.20 -15.46
N ILE A 344 14.79 -2.07 -15.09
CA ILE A 344 13.44 -2.09 -15.69
C ILE A 344 12.67 -0.79 -15.40
N ASN A 345 12.72 -0.29 -14.17
CA ASN A 345 12.03 0.95 -13.79
C ASN A 345 12.61 2.18 -14.49
N LEU A 346 13.93 2.21 -14.68
CA LEU A 346 14.68 3.20 -15.45
C LEU A 346 14.58 2.98 -16.96
N ASN A 347 13.90 1.94 -17.44
CA ASN A 347 13.85 1.60 -18.86
C ASN A 347 15.24 1.59 -19.53
N HIS A 348 16.27 1.17 -18.79
CA HIS A 348 17.67 1.21 -19.20
C HIS A 348 18.46 0.10 -18.53
N THR A 349 19.16 -0.69 -19.33
CA THR A 349 20.08 -1.74 -18.86
C THR A 349 21.51 -1.26 -19.01
N PHE A 350 22.23 -1.18 -17.89
CA PHE A 350 23.61 -0.74 -17.86
C PHE A 350 24.54 -1.85 -18.33
N LYS A 351 25.39 -1.52 -19.32
CA LYS A 351 26.50 -2.39 -19.73
C LYS A 351 27.60 -2.38 -18.68
N SER A 352 27.91 -1.21 -18.13
CA SER A 352 28.90 -1.05 -17.07
C SER A 352 28.27 -1.17 -15.68
N LYS A 353 28.38 -2.36 -15.08
CA LYS A 353 27.90 -2.58 -13.71
C LYS A 353 28.67 -1.75 -12.68
N SER A 354 29.94 -1.42 -12.91
CA SER A 354 30.68 -0.53 -12.00
C SER A 354 30.13 0.89 -12.03
N LEU A 355 29.82 1.43 -13.22
CA LEU A 355 29.24 2.76 -13.37
C LEU A 355 27.84 2.82 -12.73
N PHE A 356 27.03 1.79 -12.93
CA PHE A 356 25.72 1.67 -12.31
C PHE A 356 25.78 1.66 -10.77
N HIS A 357 26.63 0.82 -10.19
CA HIS A 357 26.78 0.79 -8.73
C HIS A 357 27.37 2.09 -8.17
N ASN A 358 28.32 2.72 -8.88
CA ASN A 358 28.89 3.99 -8.48
C ASN A 358 27.80 5.08 -8.36
N ALA A 359 26.84 5.12 -9.28
CA ALA A 359 25.70 6.03 -9.17
C ALA A 359 24.81 5.78 -7.93
N LEU A 360 24.84 4.56 -7.38
CA LEU A 360 24.03 4.14 -6.22
C LEU A 360 24.80 4.19 -4.87
N TYR A 361 26.12 4.42 -4.89
CA TYR A 361 26.92 4.50 -3.67
C TYR A 361 26.84 5.91 -3.09
N HIS A 362 26.12 6.05 -1.98
CA HIS A 362 26.16 7.29 -1.21
C HIS A 362 27.47 7.38 -0.41
N SER A 363 27.96 8.60 -0.18
CA SER A 363 29.21 8.88 0.56
C SER A 363 29.28 8.18 1.92
N SER A 364 28.14 8.09 2.64
CA SER A 364 28.07 7.40 3.94
C SER A 364 28.40 5.89 3.84
N TYR A 365 28.07 5.24 2.74
CA TYR A 365 28.41 3.83 2.51
C TYR A 365 29.90 3.69 2.22
N VAL A 366 30.44 4.52 1.34
CA VAL A 366 31.85 4.47 0.93
C VAL A 366 32.79 4.69 2.12
N ASN A 367 32.44 5.64 2.99
CA ASN A 367 33.19 5.92 4.22
C ASN A 367 33.27 4.72 5.18
N GLU A 368 32.33 3.76 5.11
CA GLU A 368 32.31 2.57 5.96
C GLU A 368 33.04 1.35 5.34
N MET A 369 33.17 1.29 4.01
CA MET A 369 33.65 0.08 3.30
C MET A 369 35.16 -0.14 3.37
N GLN A 370 35.94 0.88 3.75
CA GLN A 370 37.42 0.83 3.78
C GLN A 370 38.04 0.30 2.46
N ASN A 371 37.37 0.50 1.33
CA ASN A 371 37.80 0.03 0.02
C ASN A 371 38.00 1.23 -0.92
N PRO A 372 39.24 1.53 -1.35
CA PRO A 372 39.53 2.69 -2.20
C PRO A 372 39.00 2.57 -3.64
N ASP A 373 38.62 1.37 -4.08
CA ASP A 373 38.06 1.16 -5.42
C ASP A 373 36.55 1.52 -5.48
N ILE A 374 35.92 1.72 -4.33
CA ILE A 374 34.54 2.16 -4.22
C ILE A 374 34.55 3.69 -4.13
N ILE A 375 33.88 4.33 -5.08
CA ILE A 375 33.74 5.77 -5.16
C ILE A 375 32.26 6.09 -4.95
N ASP A 376 31.97 7.24 -4.36
CA ASP A 376 30.60 7.71 -4.18
C ASP A 376 30.06 8.41 -5.44
N ASN A 377 28.75 8.64 -5.42
CA ASN A 377 28.01 9.18 -6.53
C ASN A 377 28.17 10.70 -6.75
N GLN A 378 28.89 11.44 -5.91
CA GLN A 378 28.89 12.91 -5.93
C GLN A 378 29.42 13.52 -7.23
N ARG A 379 30.41 12.87 -7.86
CA ARG A 379 30.92 13.32 -9.18
C ARG A 379 29.92 13.07 -10.30
N LEU A 380 29.11 12.02 -10.17
CA LEU A 380 28.05 11.72 -11.12
C LEU A 380 26.86 12.65 -10.91
N GLU A 381 26.46 12.90 -9.67
CA GLU A 381 25.48 13.93 -9.28
C GLU A 381 25.79 15.27 -9.95
N PHE A 382 27.01 15.79 -9.76
CA PHE A 382 27.46 17.05 -10.37
C PHE A 382 27.29 17.11 -11.90
N LEU A 383 27.62 16.01 -12.60
CA LEU A 383 27.42 15.94 -14.05
C LEU A 383 25.93 15.77 -14.41
N GLY A 384 25.20 15.04 -13.57
CA GLY A 384 23.80 14.68 -13.73
C GLY A 384 22.90 15.89 -13.71
N ASP A 385 23.08 16.80 -12.76
CA ASP A 385 22.38 18.09 -12.68
C ASP A 385 22.52 18.87 -14.00
N ALA A 386 23.75 19.03 -14.52
CA ALA A 386 23.99 19.74 -15.76
C ALA A 386 23.32 19.08 -16.99
N VAL A 387 23.41 17.75 -17.09
CA VAL A 387 22.79 16.99 -18.18
C VAL A 387 21.26 17.06 -18.10
N LEU A 388 20.70 16.92 -16.90
CA LEU A 388 19.28 16.95 -16.66
C LEU A 388 18.70 18.34 -16.93
N GLY A 389 19.38 19.39 -16.46
CA GLY A 389 19.02 20.78 -16.71
C GLY A 389 19.01 21.14 -18.19
N LEU A 390 19.97 20.61 -18.97
CA LEU A 390 19.97 20.74 -20.43
C LEU A 390 18.80 20.00 -21.08
N ALA A 391 18.57 18.73 -20.71
CA ALA A 391 17.49 17.92 -21.27
C ALA A 391 16.12 18.52 -21.00
N VAL A 392 15.82 18.90 -19.75
CA VAL A 392 14.55 19.55 -19.37
C VAL A 392 14.40 20.91 -20.05
N GLY A 393 15.48 21.71 -20.13
CA GLY A 393 15.45 22.98 -20.85
C GLY A 393 15.08 22.81 -22.33
N HIS A 394 15.66 21.81 -22.99
CA HIS A 394 15.35 21.47 -24.38
C HIS A 394 13.88 21.02 -24.53
N ILE A 395 13.39 20.11 -23.69
CA ILE A 395 11.98 19.66 -23.73
C ILE A 395 11.01 20.84 -23.59
N LEU A 396 11.27 21.75 -22.65
CA LEU A 396 10.40 22.91 -22.42
C LEU A 396 10.39 23.87 -23.61
N MET A 397 11.55 24.12 -24.24
CA MET A 397 11.63 24.96 -25.43
C MET A 397 10.86 24.36 -26.63
N GLU A 398 10.89 23.04 -26.80
CA GLU A 398 10.14 22.38 -27.88
C GLU A 398 8.63 22.36 -27.61
N LYS A 399 8.22 22.10 -26.37
CA LYS A 399 6.80 22.02 -26.00
C LYS A 399 6.12 23.37 -25.86
N PHE A 400 6.84 24.42 -25.48
CA PHE A 400 6.31 25.75 -25.24
C PHE A 400 7.08 26.81 -26.05
N PRO A 401 6.98 26.81 -27.39
CA PRO A 401 7.79 27.67 -28.26
C PRO A 401 7.55 29.17 -28.05
N ASP A 402 6.36 29.55 -27.58
CA ASP A 402 5.96 30.94 -27.37
C ASP A 402 6.16 31.43 -25.93
N MET A 403 6.62 30.56 -25.02
CA MET A 403 6.81 30.91 -23.61
C MET A 403 8.06 31.77 -23.41
N LYS A 404 7.94 32.82 -22.59
CA LYS A 404 9.04 33.74 -22.28
C LYS A 404 10.15 33.02 -21.51
N GLU A 405 11.40 33.42 -21.75
CA GLU A 405 12.60 32.84 -21.11
C GLU A 405 12.47 32.77 -19.57
N GLY A 406 11.98 33.85 -18.94
CA GLY A 406 11.84 33.89 -17.48
C GLY A 406 10.88 32.83 -16.93
N ASP A 407 9.82 32.49 -17.65
CA ASP A 407 8.87 31.47 -17.23
C ASP A 407 9.37 30.05 -17.53
N LEU A 408 10.06 29.86 -18.67
CA LEU A 408 10.80 28.62 -18.96
C LEU A 408 11.83 28.32 -17.87
N SER A 409 12.58 29.34 -17.42
CA SER A 409 13.56 29.23 -16.35
C SER A 409 12.93 28.84 -15.01
N LYS A 410 11.77 29.42 -14.65
CA LYS A 410 11.01 29.03 -13.43
C LYS A 410 10.48 27.59 -13.51
N LEU A 411 9.90 27.21 -14.65
CA LEU A 411 9.37 25.85 -14.85
C LEU A 411 10.48 24.81 -14.77
N ARG A 412 11.60 25.06 -15.45
CA ARG A 412 12.79 24.20 -15.37
C ARG A 412 13.23 24.04 -13.91
N ALA A 413 13.44 25.15 -13.20
CA ALA A 413 13.87 25.12 -11.80
C ALA A 413 12.90 24.35 -10.90
N SER A 414 11.59 24.45 -11.15
CA SER A 414 10.58 23.68 -10.43
C SER A 414 10.68 22.18 -10.73
N LEU A 415 10.83 21.80 -12.01
CA LEU A 415 10.89 20.41 -12.47
C LEU A 415 12.15 19.70 -12.00
N VAL A 416 13.30 20.38 -12.00
CA VAL A 416 14.58 19.82 -11.53
C VAL A 416 14.90 20.17 -10.08
N SER A 417 13.89 20.57 -9.29
CA SER A 417 14.07 20.82 -7.86
C SER A 417 14.23 19.53 -7.07
N GLU A 418 14.94 19.59 -5.92
CA GLU A 418 15.11 18.45 -5.02
C GLU A 418 13.79 17.72 -4.70
N PRO A 419 12.67 18.38 -4.34
CA PRO A 419 11.40 17.69 -4.10
C PRO A 419 10.84 16.98 -5.34
N ALA A 420 10.98 17.58 -6.52
CA ALA A 420 10.48 17.01 -7.77
C ALA A 420 11.30 15.78 -8.19
N LEU A 421 12.64 15.87 -8.13
CA LEU A 421 13.55 14.76 -8.42
C LEU A 421 13.38 13.63 -7.41
N ALA A 422 13.25 13.94 -6.12
CA ALA A 422 12.97 12.94 -5.10
C ALA A 422 11.62 12.23 -5.33
N SER A 423 10.60 12.95 -5.80
CA SER A 423 9.32 12.36 -6.18
C SER A 423 9.48 11.41 -7.38
N MET A 424 10.27 11.79 -8.39
CA MET A 424 10.57 10.93 -9.54
C MET A 424 11.33 9.67 -9.13
N ALA A 425 12.37 9.83 -8.31
CA ALA A 425 13.17 8.75 -7.74
C ALA A 425 12.29 7.74 -6.99
N ARG A 426 11.33 8.20 -6.17
CA ARG A 426 10.37 7.32 -5.47
C ARG A 426 9.51 6.53 -6.44
N LYS A 427 8.96 7.15 -7.49
CA LYS A 427 8.15 6.46 -8.51
C LYS A 427 8.92 5.37 -9.25
N MET A 428 10.24 5.51 -9.34
CA MET A 428 11.15 4.50 -9.91
C MET A 428 11.65 3.49 -8.88
N ASP A 429 11.22 3.63 -7.61
CA ASP A 429 11.66 2.83 -6.48
C ASP A 429 13.17 2.94 -6.19
N LEU A 430 13.81 4.05 -6.57
CA LEU A 430 15.26 4.23 -6.53
C LEU A 430 15.83 4.07 -5.12
N GLY A 431 15.14 4.62 -4.12
CA GLY A 431 15.58 4.62 -2.71
C GLY A 431 15.94 3.25 -2.15
N ARG A 432 15.26 2.19 -2.63
CA ARG A 432 15.51 0.80 -2.21
C ARG A 432 16.91 0.29 -2.60
N PHE A 433 17.48 0.83 -3.67
CA PHE A 433 18.71 0.35 -4.27
C PHE A 433 19.92 1.21 -3.91
N ILE A 434 19.73 2.27 -3.14
CA ILE A 434 20.81 3.14 -2.69
C ILE A 434 21.59 2.45 -1.59
N TYR A 435 22.89 2.35 -1.77
CA TYR A 435 23.81 1.82 -0.78
C TYR A 435 24.15 2.92 0.21
N LEU A 436 23.76 2.70 1.47
CA LEU A 436 23.87 3.66 2.56
C LEU A 436 24.68 3.07 3.71
N GLY A 437 25.46 3.90 4.38
CA GLY A 437 26.12 3.54 5.63
C GLY A 437 25.11 3.19 6.73
N LYS A 438 25.55 2.44 7.74
CA LYS A 438 24.68 1.94 8.82
C LYS A 438 23.90 3.05 9.52
N GLY A 439 24.54 4.17 9.84
CA GLY A 439 23.87 5.31 10.50
C GLY A 439 22.79 5.93 9.62
N GLU A 440 23.10 6.13 8.34
CA GLU A 440 22.20 6.73 7.36
C GLU A 440 20.97 5.84 7.12
N ARG A 441 21.15 4.52 7.05
CA ARG A 441 20.08 3.52 6.95
C ARG A 441 19.12 3.55 8.13
N LEU A 442 19.65 3.57 9.36
CA LEU A 442 18.84 3.65 10.58
C LEU A 442 18.01 4.93 10.61
N SER A 443 18.51 6.01 10.00
CA SER A 443 17.77 7.27 9.84
C SER A 443 16.87 7.34 8.60
N ARG A 444 16.62 6.20 7.93
CA ARG A 444 15.80 6.09 6.71
C ARG A 444 16.33 6.95 5.54
N GLY A 445 17.65 6.99 5.36
CA GLY A 445 18.30 7.83 4.33
C GLY A 445 17.74 7.64 2.91
N GLY A 446 17.37 6.42 2.53
CA GLY A 446 16.79 6.12 1.21
C GLY A 446 15.39 6.72 0.98
N GLU A 447 14.80 7.36 1.98
CA GLU A 447 13.53 8.09 1.89
C GLU A 447 13.73 9.61 1.93
N LYS A 448 14.94 10.12 2.20
CA LYS A 448 15.24 11.57 2.27
C LYS A 448 15.27 12.18 0.88
N ASN A 449 14.71 13.39 0.75
CA ASN A 449 14.62 14.07 -0.54
C ASN A 449 16.00 14.32 -1.17
N SER A 450 16.95 14.85 -0.40
CA SER A 450 18.32 15.12 -0.87
C SER A 450 18.97 13.87 -1.47
N ILE A 451 19.09 12.79 -0.68
CA ILE A 451 19.72 11.53 -1.14
C ILE A 451 19.04 10.96 -2.39
N LEU A 452 17.71 11.03 -2.45
CA LEU A 452 16.95 10.55 -3.61
C LEU A 452 17.18 11.41 -4.86
N ALA A 453 17.23 12.74 -4.72
CA ALA A 453 17.48 13.67 -5.82
C ALA A 453 18.92 13.50 -6.35
N ASP A 454 19.91 13.53 -5.46
CA ASP A 454 21.33 13.41 -5.82
C ASP A 454 21.60 12.08 -6.54
N THR A 455 21.00 11.00 -6.04
CA THR A 455 21.14 9.67 -6.67
C THR A 455 20.42 9.59 -8.01
N PHE A 456 19.29 10.29 -8.18
CA PHE A 456 18.61 10.36 -9.48
C PHE A 456 19.49 11.08 -10.52
N GLU A 457 20.09 12.20 -10.15
CA GLU A 457 21.04 12.93 -11.01
C GLU A 457 22.25 12.05 -11.35
N ALA A 458 22.83 11.37 -10.37
CA ALA A 458 23.94 10.45 -10.60
C ALA A 458 23.59 9.32 -11.59
N ILE A 459 22.36 8.79 -11.53
CA ILE A 459 21.86 7.81 -12.51
C ILE A 459 21.73 8.43 -13.90
N ILE A 460 21.22 9.66 -14.03
CA ILE A 460 21.15 10.36 -15.31
C ILE A 460 22.56 10.56 -15.90
N ALA A 461 23.54 10.93 -15.09
CA ALA A 461 24.94 11.02 -15.52
C ALA A 461 25.51 9.69 -15.97
N ALA A 462 25.25 8.60 -15.23
CA ALA A 462 25.68 7.26 -15.61
C ALA A 462 25.11 6.84 -16.97
N ILE A 463 23.81 7.08 -17.21
CA ILE A 463 23.16 6.80 -18.50
C ILE A 463 23.78 7.65 -19.61
N TYR A 464 24.03 8.93 -19.34
CA TYR A 464 24.67 9.86 -20.27
C TYR A 464 26.08 9.44 -20.67
N LEU A 465 26.91 9.04 -19.70
CA LEU A 465 28.27 8.59 -19.96
C LEU A 465 28.31 7.31 -20.79
N GLU A 466 27.32 6.42 -20.63
CA GLU A 466 27.26 5.17 -21.38
C GLU A 466 26.64 5.32 -22.78
N THR A 467 25.63 6.19 -22.93
CA THR A 467 24.76 6.20 -24.12
C THR A 467 24.75 7.52 -24.90
N GLY A 468 25.33 8.59 -24.33
CA GLY A 468 25.34 9.94 -24.89
C GLY A 468 24.01 10.68 -24.76
N PHE A 469 24.05 12.00 -24.98
CA PHE A 469 22.92 12.90 -24.72
C PHE A 469 21.61 12.51 -25.42
N LYS A 470 21.67 12.06 -26.69
CA LYS A 470 20.46 11.74 -27.46
C LYS A 470 19.59 10.68 -26.78
N ASN A 471 20.19 9.62 -26.25
CA ASN A 471 19.45 8.54 -25.60
C ASN A 471 19.00 8.96 -24.19
N THR A 472 19.85 9.70 -23.46
CA THR A 472 19.48 10.30 -22.17
C THR A 472 18.28 11.24 -22.31
N TYR A 473 18.26 12.09 -23.33
CA TYR A 473 17.17 13.01 -23.64
C TYR A 473 15.84 12.26 -23.78
N GLN A 474 15.81 11.20 -24.59
CA GLN A 474 14.60 10.40 -24.78
C GLN A 474 14.10 9.76 -23.48
N LEU A 475 15.00 9.32 -22.60
CA LEU A 475 14.62 8.78 -21.29
C LEU A 475 14.06 9.88 -20.38
N VAL A 476 14.75 11.02 -20.29
CA VAL A 476 14.31 12.17 -19.49
C VAL A 476 12.96 12.68 -19.98
N GLU A 477 12.76 12.82 -21.29
CA GLU A 477 11.49 13.22 -21.88
C GLU A 477 10.35 12.29 -21.42
N ASN A 478 10.55 10.97 -21.53
CA ASN A 478 9.56 10.00 -21.06
C ASN A 478 9.25 10.10 -19.56
N TYR A 479 10.25 10.44 -18.73
CA TYR A 479 10.05 10.60 -17.29
C TYR A 479 9.25 11.85 -16.94
N PHE A 480 9.56 12.97 -17.61
CA PHE A 480 8.99 14.28 -17.29
C PHE A 480 7.68 14.58 -18.04
N GLU A 481 7.38 13.87 -19.13
CA GLU A 481 6.17 14.04 -19.95
C GLU A 481 4.88 14.15 -19.10
N PRO A 482 4.59 13.24 -18.14
CA PRO A 482 3.34 13.32 -17.39
C PRO A 482 3.23 14.59 -16.53
N GLN A 483 4.35 15.07 -15.98
CA GLN A 483 4.38 16.28 -15.17
C GLN A 483 4.24 17.52 -16.05
N ILE A 484 4.91 17.55 -17.20
CA ILE A 484 4.85 18.67 -18.14
C ILE A 484 3.44 18.80 -18.73
N VAL A 485 2.79 17.70 -19.10
CA VAL A 485 1.40 17.71 -19.57
C VAL A 485 0.46 18.22 -18.48
N GLN A 486 0.63 17.78 -17.23
CA GLN A 486 -0.17 18.27 -16.11
C GLN A 486 0.02 19.77 -15.84
N LEU A 487 1.26 20.26 -15.95
CA LEU A 487 1.56 21.69 -15.85
C LEU A 487 0.96 22.49 -17.02
N SER A 488 0.98 21.94 -18.24
CA SER A 488 0.33 22.56 -19.40
C SER A 488 -1.17 22.69 -19.17
N LEU A 489 -1.84 21.62 -18.73
CA LEU A 489 -3.27 21.64 -18.41
C LEU A 489 -3.58 22.64 -17.29
N ASN A 490 -2.73 22.73 -16.27
CA ASN A 490 -2.91 23.65 -15.15
C ASN A 490 -2.55 25.11 -15.49
N ASN A 491 -1.65 25.35 -16.45
CA ASN A 491 -1.33 26.69 -16.94
C ASN A 491 -2.34 27.16 -18.00
N GLU A 492 -2.93 26.22 -18.76
CA GLU A 492 -4.13 26.49 -19.58
C GLU A 492 -5.33 26.82 -18.69
N THR A 493 -5.37 26.32 -17.45
CA THR A 493 -6.22 26.90 -16.41
C THR A 493 -5.64 28.22 -15.86
N GLU A 494 -5.59 29.21 -16.75
CA GLU A 494 -5.96 30.61 -16.50
C GLU A 494 -5.02 31.47 -15.62
N ASP A 495 -3.90 31.97 -16.18
CA ASP A 495 -3.24 33.19 -15.68
C ASP A 495 -3.78 34.46 -16.36
N TYR A 496 -5.07 34.68 -16.22
CA TYR A 496 -5.75 35.86 -16.74
C TYR A 496 -5.30 37.17 -16.13
N LYS A 497 -4.74 37.17 -14.92
CA LYS A 497 -4.22 38.39 -14.29
C LYS A 497 -3.04 38.94 -15.08
N SER A 498 -2.10 38.07 -15.45
CA SER A 498 -0.95 38.45 -16.28
C SER A 498 -1.39 38.81 -17.70
N MET A 499 -2.26 38.00 -18.32
CA MET A 499 -2.79 38.28 -19.66
C MET A 499 -3.52 39.62 -19.73
N LEU A 500 -4.37 39.91 -18.74
CA LEU A 500 -5.09 41.18 -18.66
C LEU A 500 -4.11 42.34 -18.54
N GLN A 501 -3.07 42.21 -17.69
CA GLN A 501 -2.07 43.25 -17.49
C GLN A 501 -1.32 43.59 -18.78
N GLU A 502 -0.98 42.59 -19.59
CA GLU A 502 -0.37 42.81 -20.91
C GLU A 502 -1.33 43.54 -21.87
N ILE A 503 -2.59 43.08 -21.96
CA ILE A 503 -3.61 43.71 -22.82
C ILE A 503 -3.81 45.19 -22.46
N VAL A 504 -3.92 45.51 -21.16
CA VAL A 504 -4.21 46.88 -20.74
C VAL A 504 -2.99 47.81 -20.78
N GLN A 505 -1.77 47.25 -20.76
CA GLN A 505 -0.55 47.99 -21.03
C GLN A 505 -0.47 48.40 -22.50
N GLU A 506 -0.78 47.49 -23.44
CA GLU A 506 -0.85 47.80 -24.87
C GLU A 506 -1.90 48.87 -25.21
N MET A 507 -3.01 48.91 -24.46
CA MET A 507 -4.11 49.87 -24.68
C MET A 507 -3.85 51.28 -24.12
N GLY A 508 -2.74 51.53 -23.42
CA GLY A 508 -2.41 52.87 -22.89
C GLY A 508 -1.92 52.91 -21.45
N ASP A 509 -1.20 51.88 -21.01
CA ASP A 509 -0.53 51.84 -19.70
C ASP A 509 -1.49 51.91 -18.49
N PHE A 510 -2.65 51.25 -18.60
CA PHE A 510 -3.60 51.13 -17.48
C PHE A 510 -3.19 50.04 -16.49
N THR A 511 -3.40 50.27 -15.20
CA THR A 511 -3.11 49.29 -14.14
C THR A 511 -4.41 48.67 -13.61
N PRO A 512 -4.59 47.33 -13.67
CA PRO A 512 -5.78 46.70 -13.11
C PRO A 512 -5.82 46.77 -11.58
N PHE A 513 -6.96 47.19 -11.01
CA PHE A 513 -7.14 47.30 -9.56
C PHE A 513 -8.08 46.22 -9.03
N TYR A 514 -7.60 45.43 -8.07
CA TYR A 514 -8.36 44.34 -7.43
C TYR A 514 -8.72 44.70 -5.99
N SER A 515 -9.95 44.42 -5.60
CA SER A 515 -10.43 44.60 -4.21
C SER A 515 -11.34 43.45 -3.79
N VAL A 516 -11.09 42.87 -2.62
CA VAL A 516 -11.99 41.87 -2.03
C VAL A 516 -13.30 42.56 -1.66
N SER A 517 -14.40 42.09 -2.25
CA SER A 517 -15.75 42.66 -2.07
C SER A 517 -16.63 41.82 -1.16
N GLY A 518 -16.26 40.55 -0.90
CA GLY A 518 -16.95 39.68 0.04
C GLY A 518 -16.17 38.42 0.40
N GLU A 519 -16.47 37.88 1.58
CA GLU A 519 -15.99 36.57 2.04
C GLU A 519 -17.18 35.82 2.66
N SER A 520 -17.38 34.55 2.33
CA SER A 520 -18.49 33.73 2.82
C SER A 520 -18.09 32.26 3.00
N GLY A 521 -18.85 31.49 3.80
CA GLY A 521 -18.58 30.07 4.08
C GLY A 521 -17.79 29.81 5.37
N PRO A 522 -17.76 28.55 5.85
CA PRO A 522 -17.01 28.16 7.06
C PRO A 522 -15.50 28.17 6.80
N ASP A 523 -14.68 28.24 7.86
CA ASP A 523 -13.21 28.39 7.72
C ASP A 523 -12.52 27.32 6.85
N HIS A 524 -13.06 26.11 6.82
CA HIS A 524 -12.55 25.00 6.01
C HIS A 524 -13.13 24.96 4.58
N ASP A 525 -14.04 25.87 4.23
CA ASP A 525 -14.65 26.00 2.90
C ASP A 525 -15.03 27.46 2.58
N LYS A 526 -14.07 28.37 2.74
CA LYS A 526 -14.27 29.80 2.43
C LYS A 526 -14.36 30.05 0.93
N THR A 527 -15.22 31.00 0.56
CA THR A 527 -15.36 31.55 -0.78
C THR A 527 -15.12 33.05 -0.73
N PHE A 528 -14.20 33.54 -1.56
CA PHE A 528 -13.84 34.94 -1.70
C PHE A 528 -14.48 35.51 -2.97
N GLU A 529 -15.00 36.73 -2.88
CA GLU A 529 -15.46 37.52 -4.01
C GLU A 529 -14.50 38.70 -4.18
N VAL A 530 -14.02 38.90 -5.41
CA VAL A 530 -13.08 39.96 -5.78
C VAL A 530 -13.68 40.76 -6.92
N THR A 531 -13.70 42.08 -6.75
CA THR A 531 -14.02 43.05 -7.80
C THR A 531 -12.73 43.54 -8.45
N LEU A 532 -12.69 43.54 -9.77
CA LEU A 532 -11.62 44.09 -10.61
C LEU A 532 -12.14 45.34 -11.34
N LYS A 533 -11.34 46.41 -11.35
CA LYS A 533 -11.59 47.60 -12.16
C LYS A 533 -10.41 47.91 -13.08
N VAL A 534 -10.65 48.05 -14.37
CA VAL A 534 -9.63 48.43 -15.36
C VAL A 534 -10.29 49.01 -16.61
N CYS A 535 -9.69 50.01 -17.25
CA CYS A 535 -10.20 50.63 -18.48
C CYS A 535 -11.69 51.05 -18.44
N GLY A 536 -12.20 51.46 -17.27
CA GLY A 536 -13.61 51.82 -17.09
C GLY A 536 -14.58 50.63 -16.95
N ILE A 537 -14.08 49.40 -17.07
CA ILE A 537 -14.81 48.15 -16.88
C ILE A 537 -14.68 47.70 -15.42
N GLU A 538 -15.77 47.14 -14.88
CA GLU A 538 -15.81 46.50 -13.57
C GLU A 538 -16.31 45.06 -13.70
N THR A 539 -15.53 44.08 -13.24
CA THR A 539 -15.90 42.65 -13.21
C THR A 539 -15.79 42.07 -11.81
N ARG A 540 -16.46 40.95 -11.56
CA ARG A 540 -16.47 40.29 -10.24
C ARG A 540 -16.25 38.80 -10.38
N GLY A 541 -15.19 38.29 -9.75
CA GLY A 541 -14.84 36.88 -9.74
C GLY A 541 -15.00 36.25 -8.36
N GLN A 542 -15.28 34.96 -8.33
CA GLN A 542 -15.38 34.17 -7.10
C GLN A 542 -14.37 33.03 -7.10
N GLY A 543 -13.86 32.66 -5.93
CA GLY A 543 -12.90 31.56 -5.79
C GLY A 543 -12.70 31.07 -4.36
N LYS A 544 -12.18 29.85 -4.22
CA LYS A 544 -11.90 29.23 -2.90
C LYS A 544 -10.76 29.91 -2.14
N ASN A 545 -9.97 30.72 -2.84
CA ASN A 545 -8.99 31.63 -2.26
C ASN A 545 -8.96 32.95 -3.07
N LYS A 546 -8.35 33.99 -2.49
CA LYS A 546 -8.23 35.32 -3.14
C LYS A 546 -7.61 35.25 -4.53
N LYS A 547 -6.58 34.40 -4.73
CA LYS A 547 -5.91 34.23 -6.03
C LYS A 547 -6.86 33.70 -7.10
N THR A 548 -7.65 32.66 -6.79
CA THR A 548 -8.63 32.10 -7.74
C THR A 548 -9.77 33.09 -8.04
N ALA A 549 -10.21 33.88 -7.06
CA ALA A 549 -11.22 34.91 -7.27
C ALA A 549 -10.71 36.07 -8.16
N GLU A 550 -9.44 36.47 -7.98
CA GLU A 550 -8.77 37.45 -8.85
C GLU A 550 -8.65 36.95 -10.29
N GLN A 551 -8.26 35.69 -10.51
CA GLN A 551 -8.16 35.11 -11.86
C GLN A 551 -9.54 35.07 -12.54
N SER A 552 -10.58 34.66 -11.82
CA SER A 552 -11.97 34.67 -12.34
C SER A 552 -12.42 36.07 -12.73
N ALA A 553 -12.09 37.10 -11.94
CA ALA A 553 -12.43 38.48 -12.26
C ALA A 553 -11.69 38.97 -13.53
N ALA A 554 -10.41 38.61 -13.66
CA ALA A 554 -9.59 38.93 -14.82
C ALA A 554 -10.08 38.25 -16.10
N ALA A 555 -10.54 36.99 -16.03
CA ALA A 555 -11.15 36.25 -17.13
C ALA A 555 -12.27 37.05 -17.80
N MET A 556 -13.24 37.48 -16.97
CA MET A 556 -14.39 38.24 -17.42
C MET A 556 -14.00 39.60 -18.01
N ALA A 557 -12.95 40.23 -17.47
CA ALA A 557 -12.47 41.52 -17.99
C ALA A 557 -11.84 41.37 -19.38
N ILE A 558 -11.05 40.31 -19.60
CA ILE A 558 -10.46 39.98 -20.90
C ILE A 558 -11.56 39.74 -21.94
N ASP A 559 -12.60 38.98 -21.57
CA ASP A 559 -13.72 38.70 -22.47
C ASP A 559 -14.44 39.98 -22.90
N LEU A 560 -14.71 40.90 -21.96
CA LEU A 560 -15.34 42.19 -22.27
C LEU A 560 -14.47 43.06 -23.18
N LEU A 561 -13.17 43.16 -22.89
CA LEU A 561 -12.22 43.96 -23.70
C LEU A 561 -12.10 43.41 -25.13
N ARG A 562 -12.15 42.09 -25.31
CA ARG A 562 -12.13 41.45 -26.65
C ARG A 562 -13.43 41.69 -27.44
N HIS A 563 -14.57 41.77 -26.76
CA HIS A 563 -15.86 42.05 -27.42
C HIS A 563 -15.97 43.51 -27.89
N ASP A 564 -15.52 44.48 -27.10
CA ASP A 564 -15.54 45.91 -27.49
C ASP A 564 -14.62 46.21 -28.69
N SER A 565 -13.52 45.47 -28.82
CA SER A 565 -12.58 45.59 -29.94
C SER A 565 -13.20 45.14 -31.27
N ASN A 566 -13.98 44.05 -31.26
CA ASN A 566 -14.65 43.53 -32.47
C ASN A 566 -15.83 44.40 -32.93
N THR A 567 -16.52 45.11 -32.02
CA THR A 567 -17.60 46.02 -32.40
C THR A 567 -17.11 47.29 -33.11
N ASN A 568 -15.90 47.76 -32.78
CA ASN A 568 -15.32 48.96 -33.40
C ASN A 568 -14.77 48.71 -34.81
N GLU A 569 -14.34 47.50 -35.16
CA GLU A 569 -13.95 47.18 -36.55
C GLU A 569 -15.15 47.12 -37.51
N THR A 570 -16.32 46.66 -37.05
CA THR A 570 -17.54 46.65 -37.89
C THR A 570 -18.18 48.02 -38.14
N ALA A 571 -17.74 49.07 -37.45
CA ALA A 571 -18.26 50.44 -37.60
C ALA A 571 -17.44 51.32 -38.56
N ILE A 572 -16.30 50.81 -39.08
CA ILE A 572 -15.41 51.55 -39.98
C ILE A 572 -15.72 51.27 -41.47
N ASP A 573 -16.62 50.32 -41.78
CA ASP A 573 -16.96 49.93 -43.16
C ASP A 573 -18.44 50.17 -43.54
N LYS A 574 -19.05 51.24 -43.01
CA LYS A 574 -20.38 51.72 -43.44
C LYS A 574 -20.46 53.23 -43.64
#